data_AF-A0A940MLK0-F1
#
_entry.id   AF-A0A940MLK0-F1
#
_cell.length_a   1.000
_cell.length_b   1.000
_cell.length_c   1.000
_cell.angle_alpha   90.00
_cell.angle_beta   90.00
_cell.angle_gamma   90.00
#
_symmetry.space_group_name_H-M   'P 1'
#
loop_
_entity.id
_entity.type
_entity.pdbx_description
1 polymer ?
#
loop_
_entity_poly.entity_id
_entity_poly.type
_entity_poly.pdbx_seq_one_letter_code
_entity_poly.pdbx_strand_id
1 'polypeptide(L)'
;MLSASAQAKAVAVFSDAQARLNADVTALGYRFSDILGGLNLTRGAVSSVTGVGGDPDWLQNTAPVQPGNSGGPLVATDGRVVGVVTARLLDRPDGATAQSINFAVRGAVAQGFLARHGLAPLRDRPAGGADTGRTGGTRLGLHRLYRVSPLTAR
;
A
#
# COMPACT_ATOMS: atom_id res chain seq x y z
N MET A 1 -30.89 20.98 -14.48
CA MET A 1 -30.61 20.06 -13.34
C MET A 1 -29.70 18.96 -13.87
N LEU A 2 -28.41 18.96 -13.55
CA LEU A 2 -27.51 17.86 -13.90
C LEU A 2 -27.40 16.92 -12.69
N SER A 3 -27.98 15.72 -12.82
CA SER A 3 -27.67 14.59 -11.96
C SER A 3 -26.41 13.94 -12.51
N ALA A 4 -25.27 14.16 -11.85
CA ALA A 4 -24.11 13.31 -12.02
C ALA A 4 -24.23 12.17 -11.00
N SER A 5 -24.52 10.96 -11.48
CA SER A 5 -24.34 9.76 -10.68
C SER A 5 -22.87 9.72 -10.25
N ALA A 6 -22.64 9.68 -8.93
CA ALA A 6 -21.31 9.57 -8.38
C ALA A 6 -20.64 8.31 -8.97
N GLN A 7 -19.70 8.52 -9.89
CA GLN A 7 -18.77 7.49 -10.35
C GLN A 7 -18.12 6.90 -9.11
N ALA A 8 -18.18 5.58 -8.98
CA ALA A 8 -17.62 4.85 -7.86
C ALA A 8 -16.20 5.37 -7.58
N LYS A 9 -16.03 6.01 -6.42
CA LYS A 9 -14.72 6.44 -5.91
C LYS A 9 -13.86 5.18 -5.90
N ALA A 10 -12.87 5.08 -6.79
CA ALA A 10 -12.03 3.89 -6.89
C ALA A 10 -11.28 3.70 -5.58
N VAL A 11 -11.82 2.85 -4.69
CA VAL A 11 -11.20 2.49 -3.43
C VAL A 11 -10.33 1.27 -3.68
N ALA A 12 -9.06 1.34 -3.27
CA ALA A 12 -8.13 0.24 -3.41
C ALA A 12 -8.63 -1.01 -2.65
N VAL A 13 -8.69 -2.15 -3.34
CA VAL A 13 -9.04 -3.45 -2.75
C VAL A 13 -7.77 -4.22 -2.48
N PHE A 14 -7.54 -4.61 -1.24
CA PHE A 14 -6.41 -5.45 -0.85
C PHE A 14 -6.66 -6.91 -1.19
N SER A 15 -5.60 -7.59 -1.65
CA SER A 15 -5.57 -9.04 -1.78
C SER A 15 -5.47 -9.67 -0.39
N ASP A 16 -6.26 -10.71 -0.15
CA ASP A 16 -6.08 -11.62 1.01
C ASP A 16 -4.98 -12.65 0.76
N ALA A 17 -4.63 -12.89 -0.51
CA ALA A 17 -3.53 -13.75 -0.89
C ALA A 17 -2.19 -13.00 -0.89
N GLN A 18 -1.14 -13.67 -0.42
CA GLN A 18 0.23 -13.17 -0.54
C GLN A 18 0.71 -13.21 -1.99
N ALA A 19 1.42 -12.16 -2.42
CA ALA A 19 2.07 -12.17 -3.71
C ALA A 19 3.16 -13.24 -3.74
N ARG A 20 3.21 -13.98 -4.85
CA ARG A 20 4.18 -15.06 -5.06
C ARG A 20 5.46 -14.50 -5.66
N LEU A 21 6.57 -15.22 -5.48
CA LEU A 21 7.80 -14.96 -6.22
C LEU A 21 7.49 -14.97 -7.73
N ASN A 22 8.10 -14.05 -8.47
CA ASN A 22 7.89 -13.83 -9.91
C ASN A 22 6.47 -13.38 -10.31
N ALA A 23 5.62 -12.97 -9.37
CA ALA A 23 4.33 -12.36 -9.70
C ALA A 23 4.53 -10.97 -10.31
N ASP A 24 3.84 -10.68 -11.41
CA ASP A 24 3.81 -9.36 -12.04
C ASP A 24 3.15 -8.34 -11.12
N VAL A 25 3.79 -7.18 -10.98
CA VAL A 25 3.33 -6.08 -10.14
C VAL A 25 3.49 -4.73 -10.82
N THR A 26 2.61 -3.81 -10.47
CA THR A 26 2.67 -2.40 -10.90
C THR A 26 2.71 -1.50 -9.66
N ALA A 27 3.72 -0.65 -9.56
CA ALA A 27 3.79 0.40 -8.54
C ALA A 27 3.12 1.66 -9.08
N LEU A 28 2.20 2.23 -8.29
CA LEU A 28 1.49 3.46 -8.62
C LEU A 28 1.93 4.57 -7.69
N GLY A 29 2.07 5.79 -8.20
CA GLY A 29 2.40 6.95 -7.38
C GLY A 29 2.42 8.26 -8.14
N TYR A 30 2.77 9.35 -7.47
CA TYR A 30 2.84 10.69 -8.05
C TYR A 30 4.28 11.18 -7.99
N ARG A 31 5.10 10.74 -8.95
CA ARG A 31 6.48 11.19 -9.10
C ARG A 31 6.49 12.62 -9.62
N PHE A 32 7.34 13.47 -9.03
CA PHE A 32 7.51 14.86 -9.46
C PHE A 32 6.16 15.56 -9.72
N SER A 33 5.24 15.51 -8.75
CA SER A 33 3.89 16.08 -8.89
C SER A 33 3.90 17.51 -9.41
N ASP A 34 4.94 18.27 -9.05
CA ASP A 34 5.13 19.67 -9.41
C ASP A 34 5.54 19.87 -10.89
N ILE A 35 5.98 18.81 -11.57
CA ILE A 35 6.49 18.85 -12.96
C ILE A 35 5.67 17.94 -13.89
N LEU A 36 5.28 16.74 -13.45
CA LEU A 36 4.62 15.72 -14.28
C LEU A 36 3.10 15.72 -14.18
N GLY A 37 2.52 16.42 -13.20
CA GLY A 37 1.08 16.74 -13.12
C GLY A 37 0.11 15.55 -13.01
N GLY A 38 0.58 14.32 -12.80
CA GLY A 38 -0.30 13.14 -12.87
C GLY A 38 0.24 11.86 -12.24
N LEU A 39 -0.62 10.83 -12.26
CA LEU A 39 -0.31 9.48 -11.78
C LEU A 39 0.75 8.84 -12.67
N ASN A 40 1.78 8.28 -12.06
CA ASN A 40 2.80 7.49 -12.71
C ASN A 40 2.69 6.02 -12.31
N LEU A 41 3.00 5.14 -13.26
CA LEU A 41 3.00 3.69 -13.07
C LEU A 41 4.34 3.12 -13.52
N THR A 42 4.88 2.18 -12.77
CA THR A 42 6.05 1.39 -13.14
C THR A 42 5.78 -0.09 -12.93
N ARG A 43 6.21 -0.94 -13.86
CA ARG A 43 5.98 -2.39 -13.80
C ARG A 43 7.27 -3.13 -13.45
N GLY A 44 7.12 -4.24 -12.75
CA GLY A 44 8.18 -5.19 -12.45
C GLY A 44 7.58 -6.50 -11.95
N ALA A 45 8.39 -7.27 -11.24
CA ALA A 45 7.98 -8.53 -10.62
C ALA A 45 8.41 -8.57 -9.15
N VAL A 46 7.75 -9.42 -8.37
CA VAL A 46 8.20 -9.78 -7.01
C VAL A 46 9.50 -10.59 -7.12
N SER A 47 10.60 -10.03 -6.63
CA SER A 47 11.92 -10.65 -6.65
C SER A 47 12.29 -11.37 -5.35
N SER A 48 11.59 -11.07 -4.25
CA SER A 48 11.65 -11.81 -2.99
C SER A 48 10.36 -11.61 -2.20
N VAL A 49 9.97 -12.63 -1.43
CA VAL A 49 8.81 -12.59 -0.52
C VAL A 49 9.17 -12.18 0.91
N THR A 50 10.42 -11.77 1.13
CA THR A 50 10.94 -11.25 2.40
C THR A 50 11.82 -10.01 2.17
N GLY A 51 11.92 -9.17 3.20
CA GLY A 51 12.79 -8.01 3.28
C GLY A 51 14.26 -8.33 3.59
N VAL A 52 14.99 -7.28 3.98
CA VAL A 52 16.38 -7.36 4.46
C VAL A 52 16.44 -8.28 5.68
N GLY A 53 17.47 -9.12 5.77
CA GLY A 53 17.63 -10.07 6.88
C GLY A 53 16.53 -11.13 6.98
N GLY A 54 15.72 -11.31 5.93
CA GLY A 54 14.60 -12.25 5.95
C GLY A 54 13.37 -11.73 6.68
N ASP A 55 13.28 -10.42 6.96
CA ASP A 55 12.11 -9.81 7.59
C ASP A 55 10.86 -10.21 6.81
N PRO A 56 9.92 -10.93 7.43
CA PRO A 56 8.77 -11.39 6.71
C PRO A 56 7.97 -10.16 6.24
N ASP A 57 7.80 -9.09 7.00
CA ASP A 57 6.79 -8.04 6.78
C ASP A 57 6.90 -7.23 5.49
N TRP A 58 7.93 -7.50 4.70
CA TRP A 58 8.27 -6.84 3.46
C TRP A 58 8.35 -7.82 2.30
N LEU A 59 8.18 -7.29 1.10
CA LEU A 59 8.51 -7.96 -0.16
C LEU A 59 9.50 -7.11 -0.95
N GLN A 60 10.27 -7.77 -1.81
CA GLN A 60 11.13 -7.10 -2.78
C GLN A 60 10.49 -7.11 -4.16
N ASN A 61 10.69 -6.04 -4.92
CA ASN A 61 10.21 -5.91 -6.28
C ASN A 61 11.20 -5.17 -7.18
N THR A 62 11.12 -5.48 -8.47
CA THR A 62 11.97 -4.87 -9.51
C THR A 62 11.35 -3.66 -10.17
N ALA A 63 10.10 -3.29 -9.86
CA ALA A 63 9.45 -2.14 -10.46
C ALA A 63 10.25 -0.88 -10.11
N PRO A 64 10.61 -0.02 -11.08
CA PRO A 64 11.34 1.20 -10.79
C PRO A 64 10.61 2.08 -9.75
N VAL A 65 11.20 2.23 -8.56
CA VAL A 65 10.68 3.11 -7.49
C VAL A 65 11.60 4.33 -7.36
N GLN A 66 10.97 5.51 -7.30
CA GLN A 66 11.60 6.81 -7.12
C GLN A 66 10.78 7.61 -6.09
N PRO A 67 11.30 8.72 -5.54
CA PRO A 67 10.50 9.64 -4.74
C PRO A 67 9.16 9.96 -5.43
N GLY A 68 8.06 9.87 -4.67
CA GLY A 68 6.68 10.00 -5.18
C GLY A 68 5.95 8.67 -5.45
N ASN A 69 6.66 7.54 -5.58
CA ASN A 69 6.04 6.21 -5.53
C ASN A 69 5.87 5.70 -4.09
N SER A 70 6.68 6.19 -3.15
CA SER A 70 6.60 5.86 -1.73
C SER A 70 5.22 6.18 -1.15
N GLY A 71 4.62 5.23 -0.45
CA GLY A 71 3.25 5.29 0.09
C GLY A 71 2.16 4.87 -0.90
N GLY A 72 2.49 4.74 -2.18
CA GLY A 72 1.57 4.28 -3.21
C GLY A 72 1.36 2.75 -3.21
N PRO A 73 0.26 2.26 -3.80
CA PRO A 73 -0.03 0.84 -3.84
C PRO A 73 0.88 0.12 -4.84
N LEU A 74 1.33 -1.07 -4.45
CA LEU A 74 1.85 -2.08 -5.35
C LEU A 74 0.72 -3.06 -5.65
N VAL A 75 0.29 -3.12 -6.91
CA VAL A 75 -0.87 -3.92 -7.33
C VAL A 75 -0.46 -5.10 -8.22
N ALA A 76 -1.18 -6.21 -8.08
CA ALA A 76 -1.09 -7.34 -9.00
C ALA A 76 -1.84 -7.06 -10.31
N THR A 77 -1.76 -7.99 -11.26
CA THR A 77 -2.38 -7.88 -12.59
C THR A 77 -3.91 -7.80 -12.56
N ASP A 78 -4.55 -8.27 -11.50
CA ASP A 78 -5.99 -8.15 -11.25
C ASP A 78 -6.39 -6.82 -10.59
N GLY A 79 -5.43 -5.91 -10.38
CA GLY A 79 -5.64 -4.60 -9.77
C GLY A 79 -5.72 -4.61 -8.25
N ARG A 80 -5.57 -5.77 -7.59
CA ARG A 80 -5.60 -5.85 -6.13
C ARG A 80 -4.27 -5.40 -5.53
N VAL A 81 -4.35 -4.71 -4.39
CA VAL A 81 -3.17 -4.27 -3.63
C VAL A 81 -2.53 -5.47 -2.96
N VAL A 82 -1.27 -5.72 -3.29
CA VAL A 82 -0.44 -6.78 -2.68
C VAL A 82 0.63 -6.22 -1.75
N GLY A 83 0.90 -4.91 -1.82
CA GLY A 83 1.79 -4.21 -0.91
C GLY A 83 1.67 -2.70 -0.99
N VAL A 84 2.38 -2.00 -0.10
CA VAL A 84 2.51 -0.55 -0.09
C VAL A 84 3.98 -0.22 -0.31
N VAL A 85 4.28 0.51 -1.37
CA VAL A 85 5.65 0.85 -1.76
C VAL A 85 6.29 1.72 -0.68
N THR A 86 7.52 1.39 -0.35
CA THR A 86 8.34 2.07 0.66
C THR A 86 9.69 2.35 0.03
N ALA A 87 10.28 3.50 0.36
CA ALA A 87 11.46 3.99 -0.36
C ALA A 87 12.61 2.97 -0.38
N ARG A 88 13.42 3.09 -1.44
CA ARG A 88 14.51 2.20 -1.85
C ARG A 88 15.66 2.12 -0.84
N LEU A 89 16.38 0.99 -0.83
CA LEU A 89 17.71 0.89 -0.22
C LEU A 89 18.70 1.59 -1.17
N LEU A 90 19.09 2.82 -0.83
CA LEU A 90 19.91 3.65 -1.72
C LEU A 90 21.40 3.33 -1.62
N ASP A 91 21.88 2.91 -0.45
CA ASP A 91 23.31 2.76 -0.19
C ASP A 91 23.64 1.34 0.23
N ARG A 92 24.42 0.64 -0.61
CA ARG A 92 25.09 -0.58 -0.20
C ARG A 92 26.37 -0.23 0.58
N PRO A 93 26.84 -1.12 1.48
CA PRO A 93 28.10 -0.90 2.21
C PRO A 93 29.33 -0.70 1.33
N ASP A 94 29.28 -1.16 0.07
CA ASP A 94 30.34 -1.01 -0.94
C ASP A 94 30.23 0.29 -1.76
N GLY A 95 29.31 1.20 -1.41
CA GLY A 95 29.09 2.46 -2.12
C GLY A 95 28.40 2.32 -3.48
N ALA A 96 28.03 1.10 -3.89
CA ALA A 96 27.29 0.89 -5.13
C ALA A 96 25.80 1.15 -4.94
N THR A 97 25.17 1.87 -5.87
CA THR A 97 23.71 2.03 -5.88
C THR A 97 23.06 0.69 -6.24
N ALA A 98 22.30 0.10 -5.32
CA ALA A 98 21.53 -1.11 -5.59
C ALA A 98 20.44 -0.82 -6.63
N GLN A 99 20.61 -1.29 -7.87
CA GLN A 99 19.60 -1.20 -8.92
C GLN A 99 18.56 -2.32 -8.77
N SER A 100 17.29 -2.00 -9.02
CA SER A 100 16.17 -2.96 -9.04
C SER A 100 15.91 -3.71 -7.73
N ILE A 101 16.36 -3.17 -6.59
CA ILE A 101 16.03 -3.66 -5.25
C ILE A 101 15.14 -2.62 -4.57
N ASN A 102 13.84 -2.82 -4.65
CA ASN A 102 12.84 -1.94 -4.04
C ASN A 102 11.99 -2.75 -3.07
N PHE A 103 11.50 -2.11 -2.01
CA PHE A 103 10.75 -2.78 -0.95
C PHE A 103 9.32 -2.28 -0.87
N ALA A 104 8.41 -3.16 -0.49
CA ALA A 104 7.05 -2.79 -0.14
C ALA A 104 6.66 -3.50 1.16
N VAL A 105 5.95 -2.80 2.04
CA VAL A 105 5.26 -3.42 3.17
C VAL A 105 4.18 -4.33 2.60
N ARG A 106 4.10 -5.58 3.07
CA ARG A 106 3.12 -6.54 2.55
C ARG A 106 1.70 -6.08 2.82
N GLY A 107 0.79 -6.40 1.90
CA GLY A 107 -0.62 -6.04 1.99
C GLY A 107 -1.25 -6.45 3.33
N ALA A 108 -0.98 -7.65 3.82
CA ALA A 108 -1.50 -8.13 5.11
C ALA A 108 -1.02 -7.28 6.30
N VAL A 109 0.23 -6.83 6.28
CA VAL A 109 0.82 -5.98 7.33
C VAL A 109 0.18 -4.60 7.31
N ALA A 110 0.04 -4.02 6.11
CA ALA A 110 -0.64 -2.74 5.91
C ALA A 110 -2.12 -2.81 6.35
N GLN A 111 -2.84 -3.89 6.02
CA GLN A 111 -4.21 -4.12 6.47
C GLN A 111 -4.30 -4.19 7.99
N GLY A 112 -3.39 -4.90 8.65
CA GLY A 112 -3.32 -4.97 10.11
C GLY A 112 -3.05 -3.60 10.74
N PHE A 113 -2.17 -2.80 10.14
CA PHE A 113 -1.92 -1.42 10.56
C PHE A 113 -3.18 -0.56 10.46
N LEU A 114 -3.86 -0.56 9.31
CA LEU A 114 -5.10 0.18 9.10
C LEU A 114 -6.18 -0.20 10.13
N ALA A 115 -6.38 -1.51 10.34
CA ALA A 115 -7.36 -2.01 11.29
C ALA A 115 -7.09 -1.53 12.72
N ARG A 116 -5.82 -1.52 13.16
CA ARG A 116 -5.42 -1.01 14.49
C ARG A 116 -5.67 0.50 14.65
N HIS A 117 -5.73 1.24 13.55
CA HIS A 117 -6.06 2.67 13.53
C HIS A 117 -7.54 2.94 13.23
N GLY A 118 -8.41 1.93 13.32
CA GLY A 118 -9.86 2.08 13.12
C GLY A 118 -10.27 2.23 11.66
N LEU A 119 -9.40 1.90 10.71
CA LEU A 119 -9.68 1.94 9.27
C LEU A 119 -9.91 0.52 8.75
N ALA A 120 -11.06 0.28 8.11
CA ALA A 120 -11.38 -0.99 7.48
C ALA A 120 -11.06 -0.94 5.98
N PRO A 121 -9.95 -1.53 5.51
CA PRO A 121 -9.66 -1.60 4.07
C PRO A 121 -10.66 -2.53 3.37
N LEU A 122 -10.97 -2.25 2.10
CA LEU A 122 -11.67 -3.21 1.24
C LEU A 122 -10.74 -4.39 0.96
N ARG A 123 -11.30 -5.60 1.04
CA ARG A 123 -10.56 -6.86 0.88
C ARG A 123 -11.27 -7.76 -0.13
N ASP A 124 -10.48 -8.51 -0.87
CA ASP A 124 -10.95 -9.61 -1.72
C ASP A 124 -11.52 -10.74 -0.85
N ARG A 125 -12.84 -10.77 -0.66
CA ARG A 125 -13.48 -11.92 -0.04
C ARG A 125 -13.51 -13.05 -1.07
N PRO A 126 -13.01 -14.27 -0.77
CA PRO A 126 -13.23 -15.39 -1.66
C PRO A 126 -14.74 -15.60 -1.86
N ALA A 127 -15.17 -15.71 -3.11
CA ALA A 127 -16.55 -15.95 -3.49
C ALA A 127 -16.99 -17.33 -2.98
N GLY A 128 -17.44 -17.43 -1.72
CA GLY A 128 -17.80 -18.72 -1.13
C GLY A 128 -18.19 -18.76 0.34
N GLY A 129 -18.58 -17.63 0.96
CA GLY A 129 -19.07 -17.62 2.34
C GLY A 129 -20.37 -16.83 2.45
N ALA A 130 -21.49 -17.55 2.56
CA ALA A 130 -22.80 -16.98 2.79
C ALA A 130 -22.91 -16.30 4.18
N ASP A 131 -23.73 -15.27 4.20
CA ASP A 131 -24.07 -14.32 5.26
C ASP A 131 -24.68 -14.95 6.53
N THR A 132 -24.28 -14.44 7.71
CA THR A 132 -25.19 -14.34 8.86
C THR A 132 -25.00 -13.00 9.56
N GLY A 133 -25.74 -12.00 9.08
CA GLY A 133 -26.43 -10.96 9.83
C GLY A 133 -25.83 -10.50 11.15
N ARG A 134 -25.35 -9.25 11.16
CA ARG A 134 -25.47 -8.42 12.37
C ARG A 134 -25.79 -6.98 12.02
N THR A 135 -27.08 -6.75 11.79
CA THR A 135 -27.75 -5.47 12.01
C THR A 135 -27.62 -5.13 13.50
N GLY A 136 -26.94 -4.04 13.82
CA GLY A 136 -26.76 -3.59 15.19
C GLY A 136 -26.21 -2.17 15.20
N GLY A 137 -27.09 -1.20 15.01
CA GLY A 137 -26.74 0.21 15.11
C GLY A 137 -26.35 0.59 16.54
N THR A 138 -25.35 1.45 16.66
CA THR A 138 -25.31 2.42 17.75
C THR A 138 -24.65 3.70 17.27
N ARG A 139 -25.39 4.79 17.40
CA ARG A 139 -24.98 6.18 17.20
C ARG A 139 -24.10 6.65 18.37
N LEU A 140 -23.24 7.61 18.04
CA LEU A 140 -22.64 8.68 18.87
C LEU A 140 -21.50 8.35 19.85
N GLY A 141 -20.46 9.19 19.74
CA GLY A 141 -19.42 9.38 20.75
C GLY A 141 -18.21 10.15 20.22
N LEU A 142 -18.39 11.44 19.88
CA LEU A 142 -17.26 12.37 19.70
C LEU A 142 -16.46 12.49 21.01
N HIS A 143 -15.20 12.96 20.90
CA HIS A 143 -14.24 13.38 21.93
C HIS A 143 -13.09 12.40 22.26
N ARG A 144 -11.94 12.61 21.60
CA ARG A 144 -10.68 12.95 22.30
C ARG A 144 -9.64 13.49 21.31
N LEU A 145 -9.32 14.79 21.43
CA LEU A 145 -8.14 15.42 20.83
C LEU A 145 -6.87 14.77 21.40
N TYR A 146 -5.90 14.46 20.55
CA TYR A 146 -4.50 14.33 20.98
C TYR A 146 -3.71 15.51 20.42
N ARG A 147 -3.23 16.37 21.34
CA ARG A 147 -2.26 17.44 21.09
C ARG A 147 -0.86 16.80 21.07
N VAL A 148 -0.09 17.06 20.02
CA VAL A 148 1.35 16.77 19.97
C VAL A 148 2.09 18.06 20.31
N SER A 149 2.88 18.05 21.39
CA SER A 149 3.81 19.14 21.73
C SER A 149 5.12 18.96 20.94
N PRO A 150 5.74 20.03 20.44
CA PRO A 150 7.03 19.94 19.74
C PRO A 150 8.18 19.72 20.73
N LEU A 151 9.06 18.78 20.42
CA LEU A 151 10.35 18.60 21.08
C LEU A 151 11.29 19.73 20.63
N THR A 152 11.73 20.55 21.57
CA THR A 152 12.75 21.58 21.39
C THR A 152 14.11 20.93 21.17
N ALA A 153 14.80 21.31 20.10
CA ALA A 153 16.19 20.98 19.83
C ALA A 153 17.13 21.65 20.85
N ARG A 154 18.20 20.97 21.22
CA ARG A 154 19.41 21.54 21.82
C ARG A 154 20.59 21.18 20.94
#